data_AF-A0A194XEN1-F1
#
_entry.id   AF-A0A194XEN1-F1
#
_cell.length_a   1.000
_cell.length_b   1.000
_cell.length_c   1.000
_cell.angle_alpha   90.00
_cell.angle_beta   90.00
_cell.angle_gamma   90.00
#
_symmetry.space_group_name_H-M   'P 1'
#
loop_
_entity.id
_entity.type
_entity.pdbx_description
1 polymer ?
#
loop_
_entity_poly.entity_id
_entity_poly.type
_entity_poly.pdbx_seq_one_letter_code
_entity_poly.pdbx_strand_id
1 'polypeptide(L)' 'MCMKATCANCQKTSWYGCGNHVPSVMDSIPAEERCTCEPKVEKDGKQYPPKAASA' A
#
# COMPACT_ATOMS: atom_id res chain seq x y z
N MET A 1 -11.36 5.22 -5.99
CA MET A 1 -10.04 5.64 -6.52
C MET A 1 -8.97 5.15 -5.56
N CYS A 2 -7.93 4.42 -6.01
CA CYS A 2 -6.81 4.13 -5.11
C CYS A 2 -5.79 5.27 -5.17
N MET A 3 -5.21 5.62 -4.03
CA MET A 3 -4.30 6.76 -3.90
C MET A 3 -3.15 6.37 -2.96
N LYS A 4 -2.01 7.04 -3.09
CA LYS A 4 -0.93 6.95 -2.10
C LYS A 4 -1.41 7.51 -0.76
N ALA A 5 -1.10 6.84 0.33
CA ALA A 5 -1.45 7.25 1.69
C ALA A 5 -0.29 6.92 2.62
N THR A 6 -0.13 7.65 3.72
CA THR A 6 0.92 7.33 4.70
C THR A 6 0.36 6.37 5.74
N CYS A 7 1.10 5.30 6.04
CA CYS A 7 0.72 4.38 7.12
C CYS A 7 0.91 5.07 8.48
N ALA A 8 -0.12 5.09 9.33
CA ALA A 8 -0.01 5.68 10.67
C ALA A 8 0.93 4.89 11.60
N ASN A 9 1.11 3.58 11.36
CA ASN A 9 1.90 2.71 12.23
C ASN A 9 3.41 2.80 11.96
N CYS A 10 3.81 2.75 10.68
CA CYS A 10 5.23 2.75 10.30
C CYS A 10 5.68 4.03 9.57
N GLN A 11 4.76 4.97 9.34
CA GLN A 11 5.01 6.26 8.65
C GLN A 11 5.54 6.13 7.20
N LYS A 12 5.56 4.92 6.65
CA LYS A 12 5.92 4.64 5.26
C LYS A 12 4.75 4.79 4.31
N THR A 13 5.04 4.79 3.01
CA THR A 13 4.02 4.94 1.98
C THR A 13 3.22 3.66 1.81
N SER A 14 1.92 3.76 2.01
CA SER A 14 0.91 2.75 1.77
C SER A 14 -0.07 3.29 0.71
N TRP A 15 -1.17 2.59 0.52
CA TRP A 15 -2.24 2.96 -0.39
C TRP A 15 -3.57 2.98 0.36
N TYR A 16 -4.49 3.78 -0.14
CA TYR A 16 -5.88 3.81 0.31
C TYR A 16 -6.82 3.60 -0.87
N GLY A 17 -8.00 3.03 -0.65
CA GLY A 17 -9.03 2.83 -1.67
C GLY A 17 -9.58 1.40 -1.72
N CYS A 18 -10.07 1.00 -2.91
CA CYS A 18 -10.78 -0.26 -3.14
C CYS A 18 -9.88 -1.48 -3.39
N GLY A 19 -8.56 -1.33 -3.47
CA GLY A 19 -7.63 -2.46 -3.61
C GLY A 19 -7.40 -2.99 -5.03
N ASN A 20 -8.22 -2.59 -6.01
CA ASN A 20 -8.02 -3.01 -7.41
C ASN A 20 -6.91 -2.26 -8.14
N HIS A 21 -6.52 -1.07 -7.65
CA HIS A 21 -5.51 -0.23 -8.33
C HIS A 21 -4.22 -0.11 -7.52
N VAL A 22 -3.98 -1.03 -6.57
CA VAL A 22 -2.78 -1.05 -5.72
C VAL A 22 -1.50 -1.15 -6.54
N PRO A 23 -1.39 -2.04 -7.55
CA PRO A 23 -0.21 -2.09 -8.41
C PRO A 23 0.08 -0.73 -9.03
N SER A 24 -0.93 -0.07 -9.61
CA SER A 24 -0.73 1.23 -10.26
C SER A 24 -0.23 2.33 -9.32
N VAL A 25 -0.55 2.27 -8.03
CA VAL A 25 -0.12 3.27 -7.04
C VAL A 25 1.22 2.90 -6.42
N MET A 26 1.41 1.63 -6.08
CA MET A 26 2.57 1.14 -5.34
C MET A 26 3.76 0.83 -6.24
N ASP A 27 3.56 0.39 -7.48
CA ASP A 27 4.64 0.00 -8.40
C ASP A 27 5.58 1.18 -8.71
N SER A 28 5.03 2.40 -8.76
CA SER A 28 5.79 3.66 -8.88
C SER A 28 6.60 4.05 -7.65
N ILE A 29 6.43 3.37 -6.51
CA ILE A 29 7.11 3.66 -5.25
C ILE A 29 8.19 2.60 -5.01
N PRO A 30 9.43 2.95 -4.70
CA PRO A 30 10.46 1.96 -4.41
C PRO A 30 10.10 1.14 -3.16
N ALA A 31 10.48 -0.13 -3.15
CA ALA A 31 10.07 -1.08 -2.10
C ALA A 31 10.52 -0.67 -0.68
N GLU A 32 11.62 0.08 -0.56
CA GLU A 32 12.13 0.60 0.71
C GLU A 32 11.19 1.63 1.38
N GLU A 33 10.52 2.44 0.54
CA GLU A 33 9.58 3.50 0.93
C GLU A 33 8.16 2.95 1.15
N ARG A 34 7.90 1.70 0.74
CA ARG A 34 6.60 1.04 0.92
C ARG A 34 6.43 0.58 2.37
N CYS A 35 5.19 0.66 2.84
CA CYS A 35 4.79 0.09 4.12
C CYS A 35 5.12 -1.40 4.18
N THR A 36 5.70 -1.84 5.30
CA THR A 36 6.08 -3.24 5.54
C THR A 36 5.21 -3.89 6.61
N CYS A 37 4.14 -3.22 7.05
CA CYS A 37 3.19 -3.78 8.01
C CYS A 37 2.47 -5.01 7.45
N GLU A 38 1.96 -5.84 8.35
CA GLU A 38 1.12 -6.99 8.03
C GLU A 38 -0.35 -6.70 8.45
N PRO A 39 -1.34 -7.32 7.79
CA PRO A 39 -1.22 -8.29 6.70
C PRO A 39 -0.98 -7.63 5.33
N LYS A 40 -0.09 -8.22 4.53
CA LYS A 40 0.07 -7.83 3.12
C LYS A 40 -1.12 -8.32 2.30
N VAL A 41 -1.50 -7.55 1.29
CA VAL A 41 -2.52 -7.96 0.33
C VAL A 41 -1.86 -8.51 -0.93
N GLU A 42 -2.37 -9.61 -1.45
CA GLU A 42 -1.93 -10.15 -2.74
C GLU A 42 -2.78 -9.59 -3.88
N LYS A 43 -2.13 -9.03 -4.90
CA LYS A 43 -2.76 -8.62 -6.16
C LYS A 43 -1.87 -8.94 -7.35
N ASP A 44 -2.44 -9.54 -8.38
CA ASP A 44 -1.71 -9.97 -9.59
C ASP A 44 -0.46 -10.82 -9.25
N GLY A 45 -0.57 -11.70 -8.25
CA GLY A 45 0.55 -12.53 -7.78
C GLY A 45 1.69 -11.75 -7.10
N LYS A 46 1.51 -10.45 -6.83
CA LYS A 46 2.46 -9.61 -6.08
C LYS A 46 1.88 -9.27 -4.71
N GLN A 47 2.73 -9.29 -3.69
CA GLN A 47 2.36 -8.84 -2.35
C GLN A 47 2.58 -7.33 -2.21
N TYR A 48 1.56 -6.64 -1.73
CA TYR A 48 1.59 -5.21 -1.45
C TYR A 48 1.28 -4.93 0.04
N PRO A 49 1.71 -3.78 0.57
CA PRO A 49 1.37 -3.37 1.92
C PRO A 49 -0.13 -3.41 2.21
N PRO A 50 -0.55 -3.53 3.49
CA PRO A 50 -1.94 -3.32 3.87
C PRO A 50 -2.41 -1.94 3.45
N LYS A 51 -3.73 -1.81 3.27
CA LYS A 51 -4.39 -0.51 3.13
C LYS A 51 -4.02 0.36 4.34
N ALA A 52 -3.64 1.61 4.11
CA ALA A 52 -3.50 2.57 5.19
C ALA A 52 -4.82 2.59 5.98
N ALA A 53 -4.74 2.29 7.28
CA ALA A 53 -5.88 2.52 8.16
C ALA A 53 -6.20 4.01 8.05
N SER A 54 -7.46 4.34 7.69
CA SER A 54 -7.94 5.69 7.87
C SER A 54 -7.69 6.04 9.32
N ALA A 55 -6.89 7.08 9.57
CA ALA A 55 -6.89 7.71 10.88
C ALA A 55 -8.33 8.17 11.21
#